data_AF-A0A957HPA9-F1
#
_entry.id   AF-A0A957HPA9-F1
#
_cell.length_a   1.000
_cell.length_b   1.000
_cell.length_c   1.000
_cell.angle_alpha   90.00
_cell.angle_beta   90.00
_cell.angle_gamma   90.00
#
_symmetry.space_group_name_H-M   'P 1'
#
loop_
_entity.id
_entity.type
_entity.pdbx_description
1 polymer ?
#
loop_
_entity_poly.entity_id
_entity_poly.type
_entity_poly.pdbx_seq_one_letter_code
_entity_poly.pdbx_strand_id
1 'polypeptide(L)' 'MNETKTTYEFWTLDGRHLETITTDDPASHIGELSHHYSVDADEIIWEVEGGE' A
#
# COMPACT_ATOMS: atom_id res chain seq x y z
N MET A 1 -2.05 -22.65 -10.42
CA MET A 1 -2.99 -21.68 -9.83
C MET A 1 -2.46 -20.32 -10.23
N ASN A 2 -3.18 -19.56 -11.06
CA ASN A 2 -2.77 -18.20 -11.41
C ASN A 2 -3.23 -17.30 -10.26
N GLU A 3 -2.32 -16.93 -9.38
CA GLU A 3 -2.59 -15.97 -8.30
C GLU A 3 -2.84 -14.60 -8.96
N THR A 4 -4.08 -14.15 -8.93
CA THR A 4 -4.46 -12.80 -9.38
C THR A 4 -3.96 -11.80 -8.34
N LYS A 5 -2.76 -11.26 -8.55
CA LYS A 5 -2.24 -10.16 -7.74
C LYS A 5 -2.98 -8.87 -8.11
N THR A 6 -3.39 -8.11 -7.11
CA THR A 6 -4.06 -6.82 -7.29
C THR A 6 -3.03 -5.72 -7.10
N THR A 7 -3.13 -4.66 -7.90
CA THR A 7 -2.29 -3.48 -7.71
C THR A 7 -2.93 -2.57 -6.68
N TYR A 8 -2.16 -2.21 -5.65
CA TYR A 8 -2.58 -1.31 -4.59
C TYR A 8 -1.70 -0.06 -4.57
N GLU A 9 -2.32 1.10 -4.40
CA GLU A 9 -1.65 2.38 -4.16
C GLU A 9 -1.65 2.66 -2.67
N PHE A 10 -0.47 2.92 -2.11
CA PHE A 10 -0.27 3.22 -0.69
C PHE A 10 -0.13 4.72 -0.49
N TRP A 11 -0.87 5.22 0.49
CA TRP A 11 -0.96 6.64 0.82
C TRP A 11 -0.85 6.84 2.33
N THR A 12 -0.44 8.03 2.73
CA THR A 12 -0.58 8.48 4.12
C THR A 12 -1.98 9.07 4.34
N LEU A 13 -2.45 9.12 5.60
CA LEU A 13 -3.69 9.80 5.98
C LEU A 13 -3.71 11.30 5.65
N ASP A 14 -2.53 11.94 5.55
CA ASP A 14 -2.36 13.34 5.10
C ASP A 14 -2.57 13.50 3.57
N GLY A 15 -2.68 12.40 2.83
CA GLY A 15 -2.89 12.39 1.37
C GLY A 15 -1.59 12.36 0.55
N ARG A 16 -0.44 12.11 1.17
CA ARG A 16 0.83 11.90 0.46
C ARG A 16 0.91 10.47 -0.09
N HIS A 17 1.15 10.33 -1.40
CA HIS A 17 1.45 9.05 -2.05
C HIS A 17 2.80 8.50 -1.57
N LEU A 18 2.84 7.20 -1.30
CA LEU A 18 4.05 6.47 -0.93
C LEU A 18 4.55 5.64 -2.12
N GLU A 19 3.80 4.62 -2.50
CA GLU A 19 4.22 3.65 -3.52
C GLU A 19 3.03 2.88 -4.09
N THR A 20 3.21 2.24 -5.24
CA THR A 20 2.22 1.37 -5.87
C THR A 20 2.79 -0.05 -5.98
N ILE A 21 2.12 -1.04 -5.38
CA ILE A 21 2.62 -2.41 -5.25
C ILE A 21 1.58 -3.42 -5.73
N THR A 22 1.98 -4.32 -6.62
CA THR A 22 1.15 -5.46 -7.06
C THR A 22 1.35 -6.66 -6.14
N THR A 23 0.36 -6.93 -5.28
CA THR A 23 0.42 -7.97 -4.25
C THR A 23 -0.96 -8.55 -3.96
N ASP A 24 -0.98 -9.73 -3.36
CA ASP A 24 -2.16 -10.39 -2.81
C ASP A 24 -2.39 -10.04 -1.32
N ASP A 25 -1.36 -9.52 -0.63
CA ASP A 25 -1.44 -9.12 0.78
C ASP A 25 -0.82 -7.72 0.98
N PRO A 26 -1.57 -6.63 0.73
CA PRO A 26 -1.06 -5.26 0.88
C PRO A 26 -0.70 -4.92 2.33
N ALA A 27 -1.37 -5.54 3.31
CA ALA A 27 -1.13 -5.30 4.73
C ALA A 27 0.30 -5.67 5.17
N SER A 28 0.90 -6.70 4.60
CA SER A 28 2.28 -7.10 4.90
C SER A 28 3.33 -6.03 4.52
N HIS A 29 3.02 -5.15 3.55
CA HIS A 29 3.94 -4.11 3.09
C HIS A 29 3.96 -2.87 4.00
N ILE A 30 2.95 -2.69 4.86
CA ILE A 30 2.82 -1.51 5.72
C ILE A 30 4.03 -1.32 6.64
N GLY A 31 4.57 -2.40 7.21
CA GLY A 31 5.75 -2.32 8.07
C GLY A 31 7.01 -1.87 7.32
N GLU A 32 7.20 -2.35 6.09
CA GLU A 32 8.32 -1.94 5.24
C GLU A 32 8.18 -0.48 4.79
N LEU A 33 6.99 -0.08 4.36
CA LEU A 33 6.69 1.30 3.96
C LEU A 33 6.86 2.28 5.11
N SER A 34 6.40 1.92 6.31
CA SER A 34 6.57 2.73 7.52
C SER A 34 8.05 3.01 7.80
N HIS A 35 8.89 1.98 7.75
CA HIS A 35 10.33 2.14 7.95
C HIS A 35 11.01 2.91 6.81
N HIS A 36 10.65 2.62 5.55
CA HIS A 36 11.26 3.23 4.37
C HIS A 36 10.96 4.73 4.28
N TYR A 37 9.69 5.11 4.47
CA TYR A 37 9.23 6.49 4.33
C TYR A 37 9.25 7.26 5.66
N SER A 38 9.64 6.62 6.76
CA SER A 38 9.65 7.18 8.11
C SER A 38 8.29 7.78 8.50
N VAL A 39 7.22 7.03 8.22
CA VAL A 39 5.82 7.35 8.55
C VAL A 39 5.27 6.28 9.50
N ASP A 40 4.32 6.64 10.36
CA ASP A 40 3.70 5.67 11.26
C ASP A 40 2.86 4.65 10.46
N ALA A 41 2.97 3.37 10.79
CA ALA A 41 2.22 2.30 10.12
C ALA A 41 0.70 2.49 10.18
N ASP A 42 0.20 3.06 11.27
CA ASP A 42 -1.23 3.39 11.46
C ASP A 42 -1.69 4.54 10.54
N GLU A 43 -0.76 5.36 10.04
CA GLU A 43 -1.05 6.44 9.10
C GLU A 43 -1.02 5.99 7.64
N ILE A 44 -0.68 4.73 7.35
CA ILE A 44 -0.64 4.21 5.98
C ILE A 44 -1.96 3.53 5.64
N ILE A 45 -2.59 4.01 4.57
CA ILE A 45 -3.77 3.41 3.95
C ILE A 45 -3.42 2.92 2.54
N TRP A 46 -4.24 2.02 2.00
CA TRP A 46 -4.10 1.54 0.63
C TRP A 46 -5.44 1.42 -0.09
N GLU A 47 -5.41 1.65 -1.39
CA GLU A 47 -6.55 1.54 -2.29
C GLU A 47 -6.19 0.72 -3.53
N VAL A 48 -7.17 0.08 -4.17
CA VAL A 48 -6.92 -0.67 -5.41
C VAL A 48 -6.73 0.32 -6.56
N GLU A 49 -5.63 0.19 -7.29
CA GLU A 49 -5.35 1.04 -8.47
C GLU A 49 -6.49 0.86 -9.49
N GLY A 50 -7.18 1.96 -9.82
CA GLY A 50 -8.27 1.96 -10.79
C GLY A 50 -9.60 1.41 -10.28
N GLY A 51 -9.87 1.50 -8.97
CA GLY A 51 -11.17 1.17 -8.38
C GLY A 51 -12.30 2.11 -8.85
N GLU A 52 -12.96 1.74 -9.95
CA GLU A 52 -14.30 2.20 -10.36
C GLU A 52 -15.29 1.02 -10.40
#